data_AF-A0A937GN65-F1
#
_entry.id   AF-A0A937GN65-F1
#
_cell.length_a   1.000
_cell.length_b   1.000
_cell.length_c   1.000
_cell.angle_alpha   90.00
_cell.angle_beta   90.00
_cell.angle_gamma   90.00
#
_symmetry.space_group_name_H-M   'P 1'
#
loop_
_entity.id
_entity.type
_entity.pdbx_description
1 polymer ?
#
loop_
_entity_poly.entity_id
_entity_poly.type
_entity_poly.pdbx_seq_one_letter_code
_entity_poly.pdbx_strand_id
1 'polypeptide(L)' 'MCGINGVYNHQSLTDVENKVKQMNSLTKHRGPDFSDIYLDSTVCLGHNRLAIIDLDSKSNQPF' A
#
# COMPACT_ATOMS: atom_id res chain seq x y z
N MET A 1 -9.07 -9.52 -5.11
CA MET A 1 -8.74 -8.34 -5.95
C MET A 1 -7.88 -7.44 -5.11
N CYS A 2 -6.77 -6.88 -5.59
CA CYS A 2 -5.89 -6.02 -4.78
C CYS A 2 -6.61 -4.88 -4.02
N GLY A 3 -5.95 -4.40 -2.96
CA GLY A 3 -6.30 -3.18 -2.25
C GLY A 3 -5.29 -2.07 -2.57
N ILE A 4 -5.77 -0.87 -2.87
CA ILE A 4 -4.96 0.34 -3.09
C ILE A 4 -5.52 1.41 -2.16
N ASN A 5 -4.66 2.11 -1.44
CA ASN A 5 -5.03 3.23 -0.58
C ASN A 5 -3.88 4.23 -0.51
N GLY A 6 -4.12 5.42 0.06
CA GLY A 6 -3.07 6.40 0.23
C GLY A 6 -3.59 7.78 0.64
N VAL A 7 -2.66 8.66 0.94
CA VAL A 7 -2.89 10.04 1.34
C VAL A 7 -2.04 10.96 0.48
N TYR A 8 -2.67 11.95 -0.14
CA TYR A 8 -2.01 13.02 -0.88
C TYR A 8 -1.96 14.30 -0.04
N ASN A 9 -0.94 15.12 -0.26
CA ASN A 9 -0.67 16.37 0.44
C ASN A 9 -0.55 16.15 1.96
N HIS A 10 0.25 15.16 2.37
CA HIS A 10 0.38 14.75 3.76
C HIS A 10 1.37 15.57 4.60
N GLN A 11 1.93 16.66 4.08
CA GLN A 11 2.97 17.46 4.75
C GLN A 11 2.55 17.98 6.13
N SER A 12 1.25 18.17 6.35
CA SER A 12 0.69 18.61 7.64
C SER A 12 0.25 17.45 8.54
N LEU A 13 0.28 16.22 8.05
CA LEU A 13 -0.09 15.01 8.78
C LEU A 13 1.16 14.39 9.41
N THR A 14 1.13 14.28 10.74
CA THR A 14 2.08 13.42 11.42
C THR A 14 1.72 11.95 11.18
N ASP A 15 2.75 11.13 11.07
CA ASP A 15 2.62 9.67 11.08
C ASP A 15 1.74 9.09 9.94
N VAL A 16 1.83 9.69 8.75
CA VAL A 16 1.07 9.23 7.57
C VAL A 16 1.36 7.76 7.23
N GLU A 17 2.60 7.30 7.43
CA GLU A 17 3.00 5.92 7.13
C GLU A 17 2.21 4.92 7.99
N ASN A 18 2.09 5.15 9.30
CA ASN A 18 1.30 4.27 10.15
C ASN A 18 -0.20 4.31 9.83
N LYS A 19 -0.74 5.47 9.42
CA LYS A 19 -2.12 5.56 8.94
C LYS A 19 -2.33 4.70 7.69
N VAL A 20 -1.38 4.73 6.75
CA VAL A 20 -1.41 3.88 5.55
C VAL A 20 -1.22 2.39 5.92
N LYS A 21 -0.36 2.04 6.88
CA LYS A 21 -0.26 0.66 7.42
C LYS A 21 -1.59 0.16 8.00
N GLN A 22 -2.32 1.00 8.71
CA GLN A 22 -3.65 0.66 9.23
C GLN A 22 -4.65 0.44 8.10
N MET A 23 -4.64 1.28 7.07
CA MET A 23 -5.48 1.09 5.87
C MET A 23 -5.15 -0.23 5.13
N ASN A 24 -3.86 -0.57 4.98
CA ASN A 24 -3.43 -1.86 4.46
C ASN A 24 -3.96 -3.01 5.34
N SER A 25 -3.89 -2.89 6.66
CA SER A 25 -4.39 -3.93 7.58
C SER A 25 -5.89 -4.19 7.43
N LEU A 26 -6.70 -3.12 7.35
CA LEU A 26 -8.16 -3.20 7.15
C LEU A 26 -8.54 -3.80 5.79
N THR A 27 -7.72 -3.57 4.77
CA THR A 27 -7.97 -4.06 3.40
C THR A 27 -7.20 -5.33 3.05
N LYS A 28 -6.52 -5.99 4.00
CA LYS A 28 -5.66 -7.17 3.74
C LYS A 28 -6.37 -8.31 3.02
N HIS A 29 -7.65 -8.56 3.33
CA HIS A 29 -8.46 -9.60 2.71
C HIS A 29 -8.59 -9.47 1.18
N ARG A 30 -8.33 -8.28 0.63
CA ARG A 30 -8.33 -8.01 -0.82
C ARG A 30 -7.07 -8.56 -1.51
N GLY A 31 -5.91 -8.45 -0.86
CA GLY A 31 -4.62 -8.88 -1.37
C GLY A 31 -3.73 -9.44 -0.26
N PRO A 32 -3.86 -10.74 0.07
CA PRO A 32 -3.14 -11.36 1.18
C PRO A 32 -1.69 -11.76 0.86
N ASP A 33 -1.27 -11.72 -0.40
CA ASP A 33 0.01 -12.30 -0.84
C ASP A 33 1.19 -11.38 -0.58
N PHE A 34 0.99 -10.06 -0.69
CA PHE A 34 2.04 -9.07 -0.42
C PHE A 34 1.43 -7.72 -0.01
N SER A 35 2.10 -6.98 0.86
CA SER A 35 1.68 -5.64 1.30
C SER A 35 2.90 -4.75 1.45
N ASP A 36 2.82 -3.53 0.93
CA ASP A 36 3.91 -2.55 1.03
C ASP A 36 3.40 -1.11 0.91
N ILE A 37 4.29 -0.16 1.19
CA ILE A 37 4.01 1.28 1.24
C ILE A 37 5.09 2.05 0.49
N TYR A 38 4.65 2.95 -0.39
CA TYR A 38 5.47 4.01 -0.95
C TYR A 38 5.25 5.30 -0.18
N LEU A 39 6.32 6.00 0.18
CA LEU A 39 6.27 7.28 0.89
C LEU A 39 7.25 8.27 0.27
N ASP A 40 6.75 9.43 -0.15
CA ASP A 40 7.55 10.59 -0.52
C ASP A 40 7.12 11.85 0.25
N SER A 41 7.58 13.03 -0.17
CA SER A 41 7.31 14.31 0.49
C SER A 41 5.85 14.78 0.43
N THR A 42 5.04 14.24 -0.49
CA THR A 42 3.69 14.73 -0.78
C THR A 42 2.65 13.62 -0.76
N VAL A 43 3.03 12.38 -1.07
CA VAL A 43 2.14 11.24 -1.14
C VAL A 43 2.65 10.06 -0.31
N CYS A 44 1.72 9.33 0.30
CA CYS A 44 1.95 8.02 0.89
C CYS A 44 0.93 7.05 0.31
N LEU A 45 1.37 6.00 -0.39
CA LEU A 45 0.53 5.01 -1.04
C LEU A 45 0.73 3.64 -0.40
N GLY A 46 -0.34 2.92 -0.14
CA GLY A 46 -0.34 1.54 0.33
C GLY A 46 -0.97 0.61 -0.69
N HIS A 47 -0.39 -0.59 -0.83
CA HIS A 47 -0.92 -1.62 -1.70
C HIS A 47 -0.95 -2.98 -0.99
N ASN A 48 -2.04 -3.73 -1.21
CA ASN A 48 -2.20 -5.13 -0.85
C ASN A 48 -2.41 -5.92 -2.13
N ARG A 49 -1.45 -6.79 -2.48
CA ARG A 49 -1.43 -7.56 -3.72
C ARG A 49 -2.13 -8.90 -3.56
N LEU A 50 -3.01 -9.21 -4.50
CA LEU A 50 -3.43 -10.57 -4.82
C LEU A 50 -2.72 -10.97 -6.12
N ALA A 51 -1.79 -11.92 -6.04
CA ALA A 51 -0.98 -12.38 -7.15
C ALA A 51 -1.78 -13.36 -8.02
N ILE A 52 -2.22 -12.89 -9.19
CA ILE A 52 -2.94 -13.71 -10.19
C ILE A 52 -2.13 -13.85 -11.47
N ILE A 53 -1.45 -12.77 -11.89
CA ILE A 53 -0.59 -12.70 -13.07
C ILE A 53 0.81 -12.26 -12.61
N ASP A 54 1.83 -12.89 -13.20
CA ASP A 54 3.24 -12.66 -12.89
C ASP A 54 3.53 -12.80 -11.38
N LEU A 55 3.48 -14.05 -10.90
CA LEU A 55 3.50 -14.39 -9.48
C LEU A 55 4.84 -14.11 -8.76
N ASP A 56 5.85 -13.67 -9.51
CA ASP A 56 7.18 -13.37 -8.99
C ASP A 56 7.17 -12.16 -8.05
N SER A 57 8.09 -12.13 -7.07
CA SER A 57 8.22 -11.03 -6.12
C SER A 57 8.68 -9.73 -6.77
N LYS A 58 9.36 -9.79 -7.92
CA LYS A 58 9.69 -8.60 -8.73
C LYS A 58 8.44 -7.82 -9.19
N SER A 59 7.29 -8.48 -9.20
CA SER A 59 6.00 -7.95 -9.65
C SER A 59 5.15 -7.46 -8.48
N ASN A 60 5.75 -7.41 -7.28
CA ASN A 60 5.17 -6.74 -6.14
C ASN A 60 5.04 -5.23 -6.39
N GLN A 61 4.06 -4.63 -5.74
CA GLN A 61 3.76 -3.20 -5.86
C GLN A 61 3.66 -2.62 -4.45
N PRO A 62 4.06 -1.35 -4.25
CA PRO A 62 4.54 -0.40 -5.25
C PRO A 62 5.96 -0.71 -5.77
N PHE A 63 6.30 -0.22 -6.97
CA PHE A 63 7.59 -0.40 -7.66
C PHE A 63 8.51 0.81 -7.49
#